data_AF-A0A060YP19-F1
#
_entry.id   AF-A0A060YP19-F1
#
_cell.length_a   1.000
_cell.length_b   1.000
_cell.length_c   1.000
_cell.angle_alpha   90.00
_cell.angle_beta   90.00
_cell.angle_gamma   90.00
#
_symmetry.space_group_name_H-M   'P 1'
#
loop_
_entity.id
_entity.type
_entity.pdbx_description
1 polymer ?
#
loop_
_entity_poly.entity_id
_entity_poly.type
_entity_poly.pdbx_seq_one_letter_code
_entity_poly.pdbx_strand_id
1 'polypeptide(L)'
;FRPPLDTSSIPTEQHHTFQINFNSLYTALCEQQRSDQATLLLYTLLHQNTNMRNYMLSRTDMENLVVPILEILYHVEDRNSHHVYMALIILLILTEDDTFNRSIHEVVSTDPSL
;
A
#
# COMPACT_ATOMS: atom_id res chain seq x y z
N PHE A 1 -4.96 49.96 -41.36
CA PHE A 1 -4.90 48.48 -41.45
C PHE A 1 -3.86 47.99 -40.46
N ARG A 2 -4.27 47.25 -39.43
CA ARG A 2 -3.42 46.73 -38.35
C ARG A 2 -3.19 45.24 -38.61
N PRO A 3 -1.95 44.74 -38.70
CA PRO A 3 -1.69 43.34 -38.46
C PRO A 3 -1.36 43.15 -36.95
N PRO A 4 -2.01 42.19 -36.27
CA PRO A 4 -1.54 41.68 -34.99
C PRO A 4 -0.84 40.33 -35.22
N LEU A 5 0.40 40.19 -34.76
CA LEU A 5 1.21 38.98 -34.62
C LEU A 5 2.46 39.51 -33.87
N ASP A 6 2.84 39.09 -32.67
CA ASP A 6 2.88 37.74 -32.15
C ASP A 6 2.66 37.76 -30.62
N THR A 7 1.52 37.25 -30.17
CA THR A 7 1.43 36.69 -28.82
C THR A 7 2.15 35.35 -28.86
N SER A 8 3.42 35.33 -28.45
CA SER A 8 4.15 34.11 -28.13
C SER A 8 3.37 33.34 -27.06
N SER A 9 2.51 32.43 -27.51
CA SER A 9 1.90 31.41 -26.67
C SER A 9 3.03 30.51 -26.18
N ILE A 10 3.47 30.76 -24.95
CA ILE A 10 4.31 29.83 -24.19
C ILE A 10 3.58 28.48 -24.23
N PRO A 11 4.19 27.40 -24.75
CA PRO A 11 3.58 26.08 -24.67
C PRO A 11 3.49 25.74 -23.18
N THR A 12 2.28 25.71 -22.64
CA THR A 12 2.04 25.11 -21.33
C THR A 12 2.37 23.63 -21.47
N GLU A 13 3.53 23.21 -20.97
CA GLU A 13 3.86 21.80 -20.82
C GLU A 13 2.74 21.13 -20.03
N GLN A 14 1.91 20.37 -20.72
CA GLN A 14 0.93 19.50 -20.11
C GLN A 14 1.68 18.37 -19.43
N HIS A 15 2.06 18.58 -18.17
CA HIS A 15 2.50 17.50 -17.30
C HIS A 15 1.34 16.50 -17.19
N HIS A 16 1.42 15.40 -17.94
CA HIS A 16 0.52 14.27 -17.80
C HIS A 16 0.60 13.79 -16.35
N THR A 17 -0.38 14.16 -15.54
CA THR A 17 -0.48 13.72 -14.15
C THR A 17 -1.06 12.31 -14.17
N PHE A 18 -0.22 11.32 -13.83
CA PHE A 18 -0.67 9.96 -13.63
C PHE A 18 -1.55 9.92 -12.37
N GLN A 19 -2.85 9.68 -12.54
CA GLN A 19 -3.79 9.50 -11.44
C GLN A 19 -4.10 8.02 -11.29
N ILE A 20 -3.88 7.48 -10.10
CA ILE A 20 -4.18 6.09 -9.77
C ILE A 20 -5.23 6.02 -8.67
N ASN A 21 -6.21 5.13 -8.84
CA ASN A 21 -7.22 4.90 -7.83
C ASN A 21 -6.63 4.07 -6.68
N PHE A 22 -6.61 4.63 -5.47
CA PHE A 22 -6.01 3.98 -4.31
C PHE A 22 -6.77 2.72 -3.87
N ASN A 23 -8.09 2.67 -4.09
CA ASN A 23 -8.89 1.49 -3.77
C ASN A 23 -8.51 0.33 -4.71
N SER A 24 -8.51 0.56 -6.01
CA SER A 24 -8.14 -0.46 -7.00
C SER A 24 -6.70 -0.96 -6.79
N LEU A 25 -5.77 -0.04 -6.49
CA LEU A 25 -4.39 -0.39 -6.17
C LEU A 25 -4.30 -1.24 -4.91
N TYR A 26 -5.02 -0.86 -3.84
CA TYR A 26 -5.06 -1.64 -2.60
C TYR A 26 -5.60 -3.06 -2.83
N THR A 27 -6.71 -3.20 -3.55
CA THR A 27 -7.30 -4.51 -3.85
C THR A 27 -6.32 -5.38 -4.63
N ALA A 28 -5.66 -4.82 -5.66
CA ALA A 28 -4.65 -5.53 -6.43
C ALA A 28 -3.45 -5.95 -5.58
N LEU A 29 -3.01 -5.10 -4.64
CA LEU A 29 -1.94 -5.43 -3.70
C LEU A 29 -2.33 -6.57 -2.76
N CYS A 30 -3.57 -6.59 -2.26
CA CYS A 30 -4.05 -7.69 -1.42
C CYS A 30 -4.08 -9.02 -2.19
N GLU A 31 -4.61 -9.01 -3.42
CA GLU A 31 -4.69 -10.21 -4.26
C GLU A 31 -3.32 -10.77 -4.65
N GLN A 32 -2.35 -9.89 -4.90
CA GLN A 32 -1.02 -10.28 -5.39
C GLN A 32 0.05 -10.40 -4.28
N GLN A 33 -0.32 -10.24 -3.01
CA GLN A 33 0.66 -10.09 -1.92
C GLN A 33 1.61 -11.28 -1.73
N ARG A 34 1.29 -12.45 -2.29
CA ARG A 34 2.14 -13.64 -2.30
C ARG A 34 3.35 -13.56 -3.24
N SER A 35 3.39 -12.54 -4.11
CA SER A 35 4.50 -12.29 -5.04
C SER A 35 5.52 -11.32 -4.43
N ASP A 36 6.81 -11.64 -4.54
CA ASP A 36 7.93 -10.78 -4.16
C ASP A 36 7.78 -9.35 -4.71
N GLN A 37 7.29 -9.22 -5.96
CA GLN A 37 7.15 -7.94 -6.65
C GLN A 37 6.05 -7.07 -6.02
N ALA A 38 4.92 -7.68 -5.65
CA ALA A 38 3.82 -6.98 -5.01
C ALA A 38 4.21 -6.57 -3.58
N THR A 39 4.91 -7.44 -2.85
CA THR A 39 5.44 -7.12 -1.52
C THR A 39 6.43 -5.96 -1.57
N LEU A 40 7.36 -5.95 -2.55
CA LEU A 40 8.31 -4.86 -2.72
C LEU A 40 7.60 -3.54 -3.08
N LEU A 41 6.59 -3.59 -3.96
CA LEU A 41 5.79 -2.42 -4.32
C LEU A 41 5.06 -1.88 -3.09
N LEU A 42 4.45 -2.75 -2.29
CA LEU A 42 3.80 -2.36 -1.05
C LEU A 42 4.79 -1.68 -0.09
N TYR A 43 5.95 -2.30 0.13
CA TYR A 43 7.01 -1.71 0.96
C TYR A 43 7.37 -0.31 0.47
N THR A 44 7.57 -0.15 -0.84
CA THR A 44 7.91 1.15 -1.44
C THR A 44 6.80 2.18 -1.22
N LEU A 45 5.53 1.79 -1.40
CA LEU A 45 4.40 2.68 -1.21
C LEU A 45 4.21 3.09 0.25
N LEU A 46 4.35 2.16 1.20
CA LEU A 46 4.26 2.46 2.62
C LEU A 46 5.42 3.37 3.08
N HIS A 47 6.62 3.15 2.55
CA HIS A 47 7.81 3.90 2.96
C HIS A 47 7.91 5.28 2.29
N GLN A 48 7.59 5.39 1.00
CA GLN A 48 7.84 6.61 0.22
C GLN A 48 6.58 7.44 -0.07
N ASN A 49 5.38 6.90 0.16
CA ASN A 49 4.13 7.58 -0.15
C ASN A 49 3.22 7.68 1.09
N THR A 50 3.35 8.78 1.83
CA THR A 50 2.57 9.05 3.04
C THR A 50 1.07 9.07 2.79
N ASN A 51 0.62 9.51 1.60
CA ASN A 51 -0.81 9.52 1.26
C ASN A 51 -1.36 8.09 1.14
N MET A 52 -0.64 7.23 0.44
CA MET A 52 -0.98 5.81 0.33
C MET A 52 -0.91 5.14 1.71
N ARG A 53 0.14 5.38 2.48
CA ARG A 53 0.27 4.83 3.84
C ARG A 53 -0.93 5.21 4.71
N ASN A 54 -1.28 6.49 4.77
CA ASN A 54 -2.42 6.95 5.57
C ASN A 54 -3.75 6.39 5.05
N TYR A 55 -3.92 6.31 3.72
CA TYR A 55 -5.08 5.68 3.12
C TYR A 55 -5.21 4.21 3.56
N MET A 56 -4.12 3.45 3.50
CA MET A 56 -4.10 2.04 3.89
C MET A 56 -4.38 1.85 5.39
N LEU A 57 -3.77 2.66 6.26
CA LEU A 57 -3.99 2.60 7.71
C LEU A 57 -5.41 3.01 8.12
N SER A 58 -6.12 3.78 7.30
CA SER A 58 -7.52 4.14 7.54
C SER A 58 -8.55 3.08 7.11
N ARG A 59 -8.10 2.00 6.45
CA ARG A 59 -8.97 0.91 5.98
C ARG A 59 -9.42 0.04 7.16
N THR A 60 -10.69 -0.37 7.13
CA THR A 60 -11.26 -1.30 8.13
C THR A 60 -11.00 -2.76 7.82
N ASP A 61 -10.62 -3.09 6.59
CA ASP A 61 -10.43 -4.45 6.08
C ASP A 61 -8.94 -4.82 5.90
N MET A 62 -8.10 -4.29 6.78
CA MET A 62 -6.64 -4.47 6.72
C MET A 62 -6.19 -5.93 6.88
N GLU A 63 -7.03 -6.80 7.43
CA GLU A 63 -6.81 -8.24 7.50
C GLU A 63 -6.54 -8.87 6.12
N ASN A 64 -7.14 -8.34 5.05
CA ASN A 64 -6.91 -8.80 3.68
C ASN A 64 -5.46 -8.63 3.22
N LEU A 65 -4.73 -7.70 3.85
CA LEU A 65 -3.32 -7.46 3.58
C LEU A 65 -2.41 -8.14 4.61
N VAL A 66 -2.81 -8.11 5.89
CA VAL A 66 -2.02 -8.66 7.00
C VAL A 66 -1.95 -10.18 6.94
N VAL A 67 -3.05 -10.86 6.62
CA VAL A 67 -3.08 -12.33 6.57
C VAL A 67 -2.07 -12.88 5.56
N PRO A 68 -2.00 -12.41 4.30
CA PRO A 68 -0.96 -12.83 3.37
C PRO A 68 0.48 -12.52 3.84
N ILE A 69 0.69 -11.40 4.55
CA ILE A 69 2.01 -11.06 5.13
C ILE A 69 2.38 -12.08 6.21
N LEU A 70 1.44 -12.43 7.09
CA LEU A 70 1.65 -13.46 8.12
C LEU A 70 1.85 -14.85 7.50
N GLU A 71 1.16 -15.19 6.40
CA GLU A 71 1.39 -16.44 5.66
C GLU A 71 2.85 -16.56 5.18
N ILE A 72 3.44 -15.47 4.68
CA ILE A 72 4.86 -15.43 4.26
C ILE A 72 5.78 -15.67 5.46
N LEU A 73 5.45 -15.09 6.62
CA LEU A 73 6.22 -15.25 7.86
C LEU A 73 6.00 -16.59 8.56
N TYR A 74 4.92 -17.30 8.24
CA TYR A 74 4.65 -18.63 8.75
C TYR A 74 5.39 -19.70 7.92
N HIS A 75 5.40 -19.56 6.60
CA HIS A 75 6.04 -20.51 5.67
C HIS A 75 7.49 -20.10 5.32
N VAL A 76 8.29 -19.75 6.32
CA VAL A 76 9.66 -19.22 6.11
C VAL A 76 10.57 -20.22 5.41
N GLU A 77 10.38 -21.52 5.67
CA GLU A 77 11.25 -22.59 5.14
C GLU A 77 11.15 -22.76 3.61
N ASP A 78 10.00 -22.39 3.02
CA ASP A 78 9.73 -22.49 1.58
C ASP A 78 9.92 -21.18 0.83
N ARG A 79 10.33 -20.10 1.52
CA ARG A 79 10.38 -18.74 0.97
C ARG A 79 11.80 -18.20 0.90
N ASN A 80 12.04 -17.33 -0.07
CA ASN A 80 13.31 -16.62 -0.18
C ASN A 80 13.50 -15.71 1.05
N SER A 81 14.71 -15.68 1.60
CA SER A 81 15.04 -14.88 2.78
C SER A 81 14.69 -13.40 2.61
N HIS A 82 14.93 -12.82 1.43
CA HIS A 82 14.58 -11.41 1.14
C HIS A 82 13.07 -11.16 1.19
N HIS A 83 12.25 -12.12 0.77
CA HIS A 83 10.79 -11.97 0.79
C HIS A 83 10.26 -11.96 2.23
N VAL A 84 10.82 -12.83 3.08
CA VAL A 84 10.53 -12.89 4.51
C VAL A 84 10.95 -11.57 5.19
N TYR A 85 12.12 -11.03 4.87
CA TYR A 85 12.56 -9.74 5.41
C TYR A 85 11.66 -8.58 4.98
N MET A 86 11.21 -8.53 3.73
CA MET A 86 10.27 -7.51 3.27
C MET A 86 8.95 -7.59 4.04
N ALA A 87 8.40 -8.80 4.22
CA ALA A 87 7.19 -9.02 5.00
C ALA A 87 7.35 -8.57 6.47
N LEU A 88 8.49 -8.86 7.11
CA LEU A 88 8.78 -8.39 8.47
C LEU A 88 8.80 -6.87 8.56
N ILE A 89 9.49 -6.20 7.64
CA ILE A 89 9.59 -4.73 7.65
C ILE A 89 8.22 -4.09 7.43
N ILE A 90 7.42 -4.61 6.49
CA ILE A 90 6.06 -4.13 6.26
C ILE A 90 5.22 -4.31 7.52
N LEU A 91 5.29 -5.48 8.17
CA LEU A 91 4.55 -5.73 9.40
C LEU A 91 4.96 -4.74 10.50
N LEU A 92 6.26 -4.46 10.66
CA LEU A 92 6.77 -3.47 11.60
C LEU A 92 6.21 -2.06 11.33
N ILE A 93 6.23 -1.62 10.06
CA ILE A 93 5.68 -0.32 9.65
C ILE A 93 4.18 -0.23 9.98
N LEU A 94 3.41 -1.31 9.75
CA LEU A 94 1.98 -1.33 10.05
C LEU A 94 1.73 -1.27 11.58
N THR A 95 2.50 -2.04 12.37
CA THR A 95 2.37 -2.08 13.84
C THR A 95 2.84 -0.82 14.56
N GLU A 96 3.49 0.12 13.87
CA GLU A 96 3.82 1.42 14.44
C GLU A 96 2.57 2.29 14.63
N ASP A 97 1.49 2.03 13.89
CA ASP A 97 0.24 2.79 13.99
C ASP A 97 -0.71 2.25 15.07
N ASP A 98 -1.08 3.13 16.01
CA ASP A 98 -1.99 2.78 17.11
C ASP A 98 -3.39 2.37 16.64
N THR A 99 -3.87 2.90 15.52
CA THR A 99 -5.20 2.60 14.97
C THR A 99 -5.21 1.18 14.42
N PHE A 100 -4.19 0.83 13.62
CA PHE A 100 -3.98 -0.52 13.13
C PHE A 100 -3.93 -1.55 14.26
N ASN A 101 -3.13 -1.27 15.30
CA ASN A 101 -2.99 -2.16 16.44
C ASN A 101 -4.34 -2.43 17.13
N ARG A 102 -5.16 -1.39 17.33
CA ARG A 102 -6.51 -1.54 17.90
C ARG A 102 -7.42 -2.37 17.01
N SER A 103 -7.47 -2.07 15.71
CA SER A 103 -8.33 -2.78 14.76
C SER A 103 -8.01 -4.27 14.69
N ILE A 104 -6.73 -4.66 14.68
CA ILE A 104 -6.35 -6.09 14.66
C ILE A 104 -6.68 -6.78 15.99
N HIS A 105 -6.49 -6.11 17.14
CA HIS A 105 -6.85 -6.68 18.45
C HIS A 105 -8.37 -6.82 18.65
N GLU A 106 -9.18 -5.97 18.03
CA GLU A 106 -10.64 -6.08 18.02
C GLU A 106 -11.12 -7.28 17.21
N VAL A 107 -10.48 -7.61 16.09
CA VAL A 107 -10.77 -8.84 15.31
C VAL A 107 -10.54 -10.09 16.16
N VAL A 108 -9.47 -10.14 16.96
CA VAL A 108 -9.15 -11.29 17.83
C VAL A 108 -10.09 -11.42 19.03
N SER A 109 -10.72 -10.33 19.47
CA SER A 109 -11.61 -10.31 20.63
C SER A 109 -13.07 -10.62 20.27
N THR A 110 -13.40 -10.70 18.97
CA THR A 110 -14.73 -11.08 18.50
C THR A 110 -14.85 -12.60 18.42
N ASP A 111 -14.59 -13.26 19.55
CA ASP A 111 -15.08 -14.61 19.80
C ASP A 111 -15.70 -14.66 21.21
N PRO A 112 -16.96 -14.22 21.38
CA PRO A 112 -17.70 -14.39 22.62
C PRO A 112 -18.46 -15.73 22.68
N SER A 113 -18.16 -16.71 21.81
CA SER A 113 -18.87 -17.99 21.83
C SER A 113 -18.11 -19.16 21.21
N LEU A 114 -17.17 -19.72 21.97
CA LEU A 114 -16.91 -21.17 22.06
C LEU A 114 -16.31 -21.53 23.42
#